data_AF-A0A2U8QVT6-F1
#
_entry.id   AF-A0A2U8QVT6-F1
#
_cell.length_a   1.000
_cell.length_b   1.000
_cell.length_c   1.000
_cell.angle_alpha   90.00
_cell.angle_beta   90.00
_cell.angle_gamma   90.00
#
_symmetry.space_group_name_H-M   'P 1'
#
loop_
_entity.id
_entity.type
_entity.pdbx_description
1 polymer ?
#
loop_
_entity_poly.entity_id
_entity_poly.type
_entity_poly.pdbx_seq_one_letter_code
_entity_poly.pdbx_strand_id
1 'polypeptide(L)'
;MLILKRLRLEIITSDQDSDDNIYGFDFSFKEGLNIIAGQNSRGKTTINSCIYYALGMEELLGAQNDKALDKSLKENFTTINGKNILIMIF
;
A
#
# COMPACT_ATOMS: atom_id res chain seq x y z
N MET A 1 15.41 16.35 9.75
CA MET A 1 13.93 16.35 9.88
C MET A 1 13.37 15.48 8.77
N LEU A 2 12.50 14.52 9.08
CA LEU A 2 11.92 13.62 8.07
C LEU A 2 10.82 14.36 7.30
N ILE A 3 10.84 14.29 5.96
CA ILE A 3 9.83 14.90 5.08
C ILE A 3 9.37 13.85 4.07
N LEU A 4 8.12 13.43 4.16
CA LEU A 4 7.47 12.59 3.16
C LEU A 4 7.11 13.46 1.95
N LYS A 5 7.57 13.06 0.75
CA LYS A 5 7.27 13.77 -0.51
C LYS A 5 6.28 13.00 -1.37
N ARG A 6 6.33 11.67 -1.34
CA ARG A 6 5.46 10.79 -2.12
C ARG A 6 5.29 9.45 -1.40
N LEU A 7 4.16 8.80 -1.61
CA LEU A 7 3.89 7.43 -1.21
C LEU A 7 3.14 6.74 -2.35
N ARG A 8 3.66 5.61 -2.81
CA ARG A 8 3.07 4.84 -3.91
C ARG A 8 2.90 3.39 -3.52
N LEU A 9 1.72 2.84 -3.79
CA LEU A 9 1.43 1.43 -3.68
C LEU A 9 1.10 0.90 -5.07
N GLU A 10 1.76 -0.18 -5.47
CA GLU A 10 1.48 -0.90 -6.71
C GLU A 10 1.22 -2.38 -6.41
N ILE A 11 0.13 -2.89 -6.95
CA ILE A 11 -0.26 -4.28 -6.93
C ILE A 11 -0.24 -4.71 -8.40
N ILE A 12 0.77 -5.48 -8.77
CA ILE A 12 0.99 -5.94 -10.13
C ILE A 12 0.38 -7.33 -10.28
N THR A 13 -0.62 -7.43 -11.16
CA THR A 13 -1.18 -8.72 -11.58
C THR A 13 -0.46 -9.21 -12.84
N SER A 14 -0.29 -10.53 -12.95
CA SER A 14 0.29 -11.19 -14.12
C SER A 14 -0.75 -11.54 -15.20
N ASP A 15 -1.93 -10.91 -15.19
CA ASP A 15 -2.90 -11.07 -16.27
C ASP A 15 -2.40 -10.33 -17.52
N GLN A 16 -2.33 -11.02 -18.66
CA GLN A 16 -1.82 -10.44 -19.92
C GLN A 16 -2.95 -9.88 -20.81
N ASP A 17 -4.20 -9.96 -20.34
CA ASP A 17 -5.39 -9.73 -21.18
C ASP A 17 -6.02 -8.33 -21.01
N SER A 18 -5.44 -7.46 -20.18
CA SER A 18 -5.90 -6.07 -20.00
C SER A 18 -4.74 -5.09 -19.92
N ASP A 19 -4.88 -3.92 -20.54
CA ASP A 19 -3.87 -2.85 -20.51
C ASP A 19 -3.64 -2.25 -19.09
N ASP A 20 -4.52 -2.53 -18.13
CA ASP A 20 -4.48 -2.04 -16.75
C ASP A 20 -4.17 -3.16 -15.73
N ASN A 21 -2.90 -3.58 -15.65
CA ASN A 21 -2.44 -4.63 -14.73
C ASN A 21 -1.85 -4.10 -13.41
N ILE A 22 -1.96 -2.80 -13.17
CA ILE A 22 -1.42 -2.14 -11.98
C ILE A 22 -2.57 -1.54 -11.18
N TYR A 23 -2.78 -2.07 -9.98
CA TYR A 23 -3.71 -1.51 -9.01
C TYR A 23 -2.95 -0.78 -7.91
N GLY A 24 -3.59 0.17 -7.23
CA GLY A 24 -3.00 0.84 -6.08
C GLY A 24 -3.20 2.35 -6.13
N PHE A 25 -2.26 3.09 -5.56
CA PHE A 25 -2.34 4.55 -5.46
C PHE A 25 -0.98 5.21 -5.55
N ASP A 26 -0.99 6.50 -5.85
CA ASP A 26 0.19 7.35 -5.89
C ASP A 26 -0.16 8.73 -5.33
N PHE A 27 0.35 9.04 -4.14
CA PHE A 27 0.07 10.29 -3.44
C PHE A 27 1.33 11.13 -3.32
N SER A 28 1.22 12.41 -3.69
CA SER A 28 2.24 13.42 -3.40
C SER A 28 1.85 14.22 -2.16
N PHE A 29 2.81 14.42 -1.25
CA PHE A 29 2.64 15.23 -0.04
C PHE A 29 3.22 16.62 -0.24
N LYS A 30 2.52 17.63 0.28
CA LYS A 30 2.96 19.03 0.28
C LYS A 30 3.42 19.44 1.67
N GLU A 31 4.15 20.55 1.75
CA GLU A 31 4.51 21.14 3.04
C GLU A 31 3.25 21.68 3.75
N GLY A 32 3.23 21.58 5.08
CA GLY A 32 2.07 21.92 5.90
C GLY A 32 1.14 20.72 6.14
N LEU A 33 -0.17 20.97 6.13
CA LEU A 33 -1.20 19.98 6.48
C LEU A 33 -1.69 19.24 5.23
N ASN A 34 -1.51 17.91 5.20
CA ASN A 34 -2.12 17.04 4.21
C ASN A 34 -3.31 16.31 4.86
N ILE A 35 -4.49 16.36 4.24
CA ILE A 35 -5.72 15.75 4.77
C ILE A 35 -6.03 14.49 3.97
N ILE A 36 -6.05 13.35 4.64
CA ILE A 36 -6.51 12.07 4.07
C ILE A 36 -7.94 11.82 4.55
N ALA A 37 -8.91 12.11 3.68
CA ALA A 37 -10.34 12.00 3.98
C ALA A 37 -11.07 11.05 3.01
N GLY A 38 -12.11 10.39 3.50
CA GLY A 38 -12.89 9.41 2.74
C GLY A 38 -13.81 8.59 3.63
N GLN A 39 -14.76 7.87 3.04
CA GLN A 39 -15.67 6.99 3.79
C GLN A 39 -14.92 5.84 4.48
N ASN A 40 -15.55 5.22 5.48
CA ASN A 40 -15.00 4.03 6.10
C ASN A 40 -14.77 2.93 5.05
N SER A 41 -13.73 2.12 5.28
CA SER A 41 -13.35 1.02 4.39
C SER A 41 -12.90 1.43 2.97
N ARG A 42 -12.43 2.68 2.80
CA ARG A 42 -11.83 3.19 1.54
C ARG A 42 -10.30 3.24 1.54
N GLY A 43 -9.64 2.59 2.51
CA GLY A 43 -8.16 2.51 2.54
C GLY A 43 -7.42 3.65 3.26
N LYS A 44 -8.12 4.48 4.06
CA LYS A 44 -7.44 5.55 4.85
C LYS A 44 -6.41 4.98 5.83
N THR A 45 -6.80 3.96 6.59
CA THR A 45 -5.90 3.25 7.52
C THR A 45 -4.77 2.55 6.76
N THR A 46 -5.07 1.96 5.61
CA THR A 46 -4.10 1.34 4.70
C THR A 46 -3.00 2.33 4.30
N ILE A 47 -3.34 3.58 3.95
CA ILE A 47 -2.33 4.62 3.64
C ILE A 47 -1.41 4.86 4.84
N ASN A 48 -1.97 4.95 6.05
CA ASN A 48 -1.19 5.15 7.27
C ASN A 48 -0.22 3.98 7.51
N SER A 49 -0.70 2.74 7.39
CA SER A 49 0.14 1.54 7.52
C SER A 49 1.25 1.48 6.46
N CYS A 50 0.97 1.88 5.21
CA CYS A 50 1.99 1.97 4.17
C CYS A 50 3.09 2.99 4.51
N ILE A 51 2.74 4.13 5.13
CA ILE A 51 3.74 5.12 5.58
C ILE A 51 4.65 4.51 6.64
N TYR A 52 4.10 3.88 7.68
CA TYR A 52 4.92 3.26 8.73
C TYR A 52 5.80 2.15 8.19
N TYR A 53 5.26 1.31 7.31
CA TYR A 53 6.00 0.23 6.68
C TYR A 53 7.15 0.76 5.80
N ALA A 54 6.91 1.77 4.97
CA ALA A 54 7.96 2.38 4.14
C ALA A 54 9.08 3.04 4.97
N LEU A 55 8.79 3.43 6.21
CA LEU A 55 9.76 4.00 7.15
C LEU A 55 10.45 2.96 8.05
N GLY A 56 10.06 1.67 7.98
CA GLY A 56 10.54 0.62 8.89
C GLY A 56 10.05 0.80 10.34
N MET A 57 8.88 1.42 10.52
CA MET A 57 8.30 1.79 11.82
C MET A 57 7.05 0.97 12.17
N GLU A 58 6.89 -0.21 11.57
CA GLU A 58 5.76 -1.11 11.77
C GLU A 58 5.48 -1.47 13.24
N GLU A 59 6.51 -1.52 14.10
CA GLU A 59 6.34 -1.82 15.53
C GLU A 59 5.48 -0.79 16.27
N LEU A 60 5.42 0.46 15.78
CA LEU A 60 4.54 1.50 16.34
C LEU A 60 3.05 1.20 16.13
N LEU A 61 2.72 0.34 15.15
CA LEU A 61 1.37 -0.16 14.92
C LEU A 61 1.04 -1.39 15.78
N GLY A 62 1.96 -1.82 16.65
CA GLY A 62 1.78 -3.01 17.50
C GLY A 62 1.93 -4.33 16.74
N ALA A 63 2.57 -4.30 15.56
CA ALA A 63 2.79 -5.45 14.70
C ALA A 63 4.25 -5.52 14.26
N GLN A 64 4.71 -6.71 13.87
CA GLN A 64 6.09 -6.93 13.39
C GLN A 64 6.09 -7.34 11.92
N ASN A 65 7.01 -6.76 11.15
CA ASN A 65 7.21 -7.02 9.72
C ASN A 65 5.90 -6.86 8.90
N ASP A 66 5.65 -7.77 7.97
CA ASP A 66 4.47 -7.84 7.10
C ASP A 66 3.14 -8.01 7.85
N LYS A 67 3.15 -8.24 9.17
CA LYS A 67 1.94 -8.30 10.00
C LYS A 67 1.33 -6.92 10.25
N ALA A 68 2.09 -5.84 10.05
CA ALA A 68 1.60 -4.47 10.16
C ALA A 68 0.80 -4.02 8.94
N LEU A 69 0.92 -4.74 7.82
CA LEU A 69 0.15 -4.51 6.61
C LEU A 69 -1.13 -5.34 6.59
N ASP A 70 -2.19 -4.76 6.03
CA ASP A 70 -3.44 -5.49 5.77
C ASP A 70 -3.15 -6.72 4.89
N LYS A 71 -3.97 -7.77 5.04
CA LYS A 71 -3.82 -8.98 4.21
C LYS A 71 -3.85 -8.70 2.71
N SER A 72 -4.59 -7.66 2.30
CA SER A 72 -4.68 -7.17 0.93
C SER A 72 -3.38 -6.57 0.38
N LEU A 73 -2.35 -6.40 1.22
CA LEU A 73 -1.05 -5.83 0.88
C LEU A 73 0.13 -6.81 1.15
N LYS A 74 -0.17 -8.08 1.44
CA LYS A 74 0.84 -9.13 1.62
C LYS A 74 1.29 -9.71 0.30
N GLU A 75 2.53 -10.21 0.26
CA GLU A 75 3.31 -10.52 -0.95
C GLU A 75 2.59 -11.25 -2.08
N ASN A 76 1.61 -12.12 -1.82
CA ASN A 76 0.98 -12.93 -2.86
C ASN A 76 -0.52 -13.19 -2.63
N PHE A 77 -1.33 -12.96 -3.66
CA PHE A 77 -2.65 -13.57 -3.80
C PHE A 77 -2.58 -14.70 -4.83
N THR A 78 -3.24 -15.82 -4.52
CA THR A 78 -3.52 -16.85 -5.52
C THR A 78 -4.89 -16.57 -6.12
N THR A 79 -4.92 -16.10 -7.37
CA THR A 79 -6.18 -15.98 -8.11
C THR A 79 -6.78 -17.36 -8.35
N ILE A 80 -8.10 -17.44 -8.58
CA ILE A 80 -8.86 -18.69 -8.88
C ILE A 80 -8.22 -19.52 -10.02
N ASN A 81 -7.43 -18.88 -10.88
CA ASN A 81 -6.71 -19.48 -12.00
C ASN A 81 -5.24 -19.85 -11.69
N GLY A 82 -4.80 -19.81 -10.42
CA GLY A 82 -3.44 -20.18 -9.99
C GLY A 82 -2.35 -19.14 -10.28
N LYS A 83 -2.72 -17.88 -10.57
CA LYS A 83 -1.77 -16.78 -10.83
C LYS A 83 -1.32 -16.10 -9.53
N ASN A 84 -0.06 -15.67 -9.49
CA ASN A 84 0.53 -14.90 -8.38
C ASN A 84 0.45 -13.40 -8.68
N ILE A 85 0.07 -12.61 -7.66
CA ILE A 85 -0.01 -11.15 -7.71
C ILE A 85 1.09 -10.58 -6.81
N LEU A 86 1.99 -9.76 -7.36
CA LEU A 86 3.08 -9.13 -6.60
C LEU A 86 2.64 -7.77 -6.05
N ILE A 87 3.06 -7.44 -4.83
CA ILE A 87 2.75 -6.15 -4.19
C ILE A 87 4.06 -5.43 -3.86
N MET A 88 4.13 -4.16 -4.28
CA MET A 88 5.27 -3.29 -4.04
C MET A 88 4.80 -1.96 -3.43
N ILE A 89 5.47 -1.52 -2.38
CA ILE A 89 5.25 -0.24 -1.70
C ILE A 89 6.52 0.59 -1.87
N PHE A 90 6.38 1.82 -2.36
CA PHE A 90 7.46 2.76 -2.64
C PHE A 90 7.23 4.13 -1.99
#